data_AF-A0A3M7R2H9-F1
#
_entry.id   AF-A0A3M7R2H9-F1
#
_cell.length_a   1.000
_cell.length_b   1.000
_cell.length_c   1.000
_cell.angle_alpha   90.00
_cell.angle_beta   90.00
_cell.angle_gamma   90.00
#
_symmetry.space_group_name_H-M   'P 1'
#
loop_
_entity.id
_entity.type
_entity.pdbx_description
1 polymer ?
#
loop_
_entity_poly.entity_id
_entity_poly.type
_entity_poly.pdbx_seq_one_letter_code
_entity_poly.pdbx_strand_id
1 'polypeptide(L)'
;MIEILDDMEELLASDDHYLLSSWLKKAKSKGSNRDERILYEFNARSQLTLWGLNSTSEVFDYACKAWSGLIADYYKPRWTIFFKEAELSMIRGEPIDNRDLVENLLLNAEFPFIFSKKNYPEAPIGNSITIIKQIHSKYRL
;
A
#
# COMPACT_ATOMS: atom_id res chain seq x y z
N MET A 1 14.84 2.62 -8.35
CA MET A 1 14.40 1.76 -7.23
C MET A 1 12.88 1.70 -7.10
N ILE A 2 12.15 2.83 -7.11
CA ILE A 2 10.67 2.86 -7.04
C ILE A 2 9.96 2.04 -8.14
N GLU A 3 10.55 1.97 -9.33
CA GLU A 3 10.01 1.24 -10.49
C GLU A 3 9.68 -0.23 -10.19
N ILE A 4 10.40 -0.89 -9.28
CA ILE A 4 10.09 -2.28 -8.90
C ILE A 4 8.69 -2.41 -8.29
N LEU A 5 8.19 -1.36 -7.63
CA LEU A 5 6.85 -1.35 -7.04
C LEU A 5 5.78 -1.21 -8.11
N ASP A 6 6.08 -0.55 -9.23
CA ASP A 6 5.17 -0.49 -10.38
C ASP A 6 5.09 -1.86 -11.07
N ASP A 7 6.23 -2.52 -11.26
CA ASP A 7 6.27 -3.87 -11.82
C ASP A 7 5.57 -4.89 -10.91
N MET A 8 5.73 -4.76 -9.59
CA MET A 8 5.00 -5.57 -8.61
C MET A 8 3.50 -5.31 -8.66
N GLU A 9 3.08 -4.04 -8.75
CA GLU A 9 1.66 -3.68 -8.88
C GLU A 9 1.06 -4.31 -10.15
N GLU A 10 1.74 -4.23 -11.29
CA GLU A 10 1.29 -4.82 -12.55
C GLU A 10 1.15 -6.35 -12.43
N LEU A 11 2.14 -7.03 -11.87
CA LEU A 11 2.10 -8.48 -11.68
C LEU A 11 0.95 -8.89 -10.77
N LEU A 12 0.80 -8.24 -9.62
CA LEU A 12 -0.23 -8.58 -8.63
C LEU A 12 -1.64 -8.23 -9.14
N ALA A 13 -1.77 -7.22 -10.00
CA ALA A 13 -3.04 -6.87 -10.63
C ALA A 13 -3.52 -7.94 -11.62
N SER A 14 -2.64 -8.85 -12.07
CA SER A 14 -2.95 -9.85 -13.10
C SER A 14 -3.59 -11.14 -12.57
N ASP A 15 -3.77 -11.28 -11.26
CA ASP A 15 -4.34 -12.47 -10.62
C ASP A 15 -5.32 -12.08 -9.50
N ASP A 16 -6.48 -12.74 -9.48
CA ASP A 16 -7.61 -12.42 -8.60
C ASP A 16 -7.33 -12.67 -7.11
N HIS A 17 -6.37 -13.54 -6.78
CA HIS A 17 -5.95 -13.84 -5.41
C HIS A 17 -5.19 -12.68 -4.75
N TYR A 18 -4.66 -11.75 -5.54
CA TYR A 18 -3.81 -10.67 -5.07
C TYR A 18 -4.47 -9.28 -5.17
N LEU A 19 -5.79 -9.21 -5.37
CA LEU A 19 -6.51 -7.95 -5.48
C LEU A 19 -7.02 -7.45 -4.12
N LEU A 20 -6.64 -6.24 -3.73
CA LEU A 20 -7.18 -5.57 -2.53
C LEU A 20 -8.71 -5.38 -2.62
N SER A 21 -9.25 -5.19 -3.83
CA SER A 21 -10.69 -5.03 -4.07
C SER A 21 -11.51 -6.17 -3.50
N SER A 22 -11.06 -7.42 -3.65
CA SER A 22 -11.72 -8.62 -3.12
C SER A 22 -11.88 -8.58 -1.60
N TRP A 23 -10.85 -8.10 -0.89
CA TRP A 23 -10.89 -7.92 0.56
C TRP A 23 -11.85 -6.80 0.98
N LEU A 24 -11.71 -5.62 0.37
CA LEU A 24 -12.54 -4.46 0.71
C LEU A 24 -14.01 -4.68 0.38
N LYS A 25 -14.31 -5.37 -0.73
CA LYS A 25 -15.68 -5.74 -1.12
C LYS A 25 -16.33 -6.65 -0.08
N LYS A 26 -15.60 -7.68 0.40
CA LYS A 26 -16.07 -8.57 1.47
C LYS A 26 -16.33 -7.79 2.75
N ALA A 27 -15.43 -6.88 3.13
CA ALA A 27 -15.63 -6.04 4.32
C ALA A 27 -16.88 -5.16 4.19
N LYS A 28 -17.03 -4.43 3.08
CA LYS A 28 -18.23 -3.60 2.81
C LYS A 28 -19.50 -4.43 2.85
N SER A 29 -19.51 -5.66 2.33
CA SER A 29 -20.71 -6.52 2.32
C SER A 29 -21.24 -6.88 3.71
N LYS A 30 -20.44 -6.70 4.78
CA LYS A 30 -20.89 -6.93 6.16
C LYS A 30 -21.72 -5.78 6.74
N GLY A 31 -21.68 -4.59 6.13
CA GLY A 31 -22.44 -3.44 6.60
C GLY A 31 -23.89 -3.43 6.12
N SER A 32 -24.83 -3.22 7.05
CA SER A 32 -26.27 -3.14 6.78
C SER A 32 -26.69 -1.82 6.15
N ASN A 33 -25.92 -0.74 6.39
CA ASN A 33 -26.19 0.61 5.91
C ASN A 33 -24.90 1.28 5.40
N ARG A 34 -25.02 2.52 4.88
CA ARG A 34 -23.89 3.25 4.29
C ARG A 34 -22.76 3.49 5.29
N ASP A 35 -23.10 3.89 6.51
CA ASP A 35 -22.10 4.26 7.52
C ASP A 35 -21.34 3.02 8.01
N GLU A 36 -22.04 1.89 8.20
CA GLU A 36 -21.40 0.62 8.50
C GLU A 36 -20.49 0.11 7.38
N ARG A 37 -20.87 0.31 6.11
CA ARG A 37 -20.02 -0.07 4.96
C ARG A 37 -18.72 0.72 4.95
N ILE A 38 -18.79 2.02 5.25
CA ILE A 38 -17.63 2.90 5.37
C ILE A 38 -16.76 2.48 6.56
N LEU A 39 -17.37 2.18 7.71
CA LEU A 39 -16.67 1.72 8.90
C LEU A 39 -15.95 0.39 8.66
N TYR A 40 -16.59 -0.57 8.01
CA TYR A 40 -15.94 -1.85 7.69
C TYR A 40 -14.83 -1.71 6.65
N GLU A 41 -14.95 -0.82 5.66
CA GLU A 41 -13.84 -0.51 4.77
C GLU A 41 -12.66 0.10 5.53
N PHE A 42 -12.91 1.07 6.40
CA PHE A 42 -11.88 1.69 7.25
C PHE A 42 -11.18 0.63 8.12
N ASN A 43 -11.94 -0.24 8.79
CA ASN A 43 -11.38 -1.32 9.62
C ASN A 43 -10.54 -2.30 8.77
N ALA A 44 -11.02 -2.66 7.58
CA ALA A 44 -10.34 -3.57 6.67
C ALA A 44 -9.04 -3.00 6.14
N ARG A 45 -8.98 -1.70 5.83
CA ARG A 45 -7.74 -1.00 5.45
C ARG A 45 -6.78 -0.91 6.63
N SER A 46 -7.28 -0.51 7.79
CA SER A 46 -6.47 -0.36 9.01
C SER A 46 -5.82 -1.67 9.43
N GLN A 47 -6.55 -2.80 9.37
CA GLN A 47 -6.01 -4.11 9.74
C GLN A 47 -4.81 -4.52 8.87
N LEU A 48 -4.76 -4.14 7.59
CA LEU A 48 -3.65 -4.49 6.70
C LEU A 48 -2.40 -3.63 6.94
N THR A 49 -2.55 -2.48 7.61
CA THR A 49 -1.54 -1.42 7.68
C THR A 49 -1.23 -1.04 9.13
N LEU A 50 -1.85 0.01 9.66
CA LEU A 50 -1.54 0.59 10.97
C LEU A 50 -2.01 -0.26 12.14
N TRP A 51 -2.93 -1.21 11.90
CA TRP A 51 -3.66 -1.99 12.90
C TRP A 51 -4.56 -1.18 13.86
N GLY A 52 -4.11 -0.01 14.29
CA GLY A 52 -4.86 0.96 15.08
C GLY A 52 -4.33 2.38 14.86
N LEU A 53 -5.10 3.37 15.30
CA LEU A 53 -4.75 4.80 15.14
C LEU A 53 -3.72 5.30 16.17
N ASN A 54 -3.28 4.43 17.10
CA ASN A 54 -2.28 4.81 18.07
C ASN A 54 -0.88 4.73 17.44
N SER A 55 -0.20 5.87 17.36
CA SER A 55 1.17 5.99 16.84
C SER A 55 2.22 5.24 17.68
N THR A 56 1.85 4.73 18.87
CA THR A 56 2.71 3.85 19.69
C THR A 56 2.41 2.35 19.52
N SER A 57 1.60 1.97 18.54
CA SER A 57 1.26 0.57 18.28
C SER A 57 2.51 -0.21 17.81
N GLU A 58 2.98 -1.21 18.54
CA GLU A 58 4.16 -2.00 18.14
C GLU A 58 3.88 -2.98 16.97
N VAL A 59 2.66 -2.99 16.43
CA VAL A 59 2.19 -3.95 15.42
C VAL A 59 1.92 -3.31 14.05
N PHE A 60 2.61 -2.22 13.71
CA PHE A 60 2.59 -1.64 12.36
C PHE A 60 2.96 -2.69 11.31
N ASP A 61 2.23 -2.71 10.20
CA ASP A 61 2.40 -3.65 9.08
C ASP A 61 2.33 -5.14 9.48
N TYR A 62 1.84 -5.48 10.69
CA TYR A 62 1.83 -6.86 11.19
C TYR A 62 1.07 -7.83 10.28
N ALA A 63 -0.03 -7.36 9.67
CA ALA A 63 -0.81 -8.14 8.72
C ALA A 63 -0.62 -7.69 7.26
N CYS A 64 0.58 -7.19 6.92
CA CYS A 64 0.93 -6.78 5.57
C CYS A 64 0.61 -7.84 4.51
N LYS A 65 0.35 -7.39 3.28
CA LYS A 65 0.05 -8.23 2.12
C LYS A 65 0.71 -7.64 0.89
N ALA A 66 1.18 -8.49 -0.01
CA ALA A 66 1.56 -8.07 -1.35
C ALA A 66 0.32 -8.13 -2.24
N TRP A 67 -0.53 -7.11 -2.19
CA TRP A 67 -1.75 -7.01 -2.99
C TRP A 67 -1.71 -5.80 -3.92
N SER A 68 -2.23 -5.95 -5.14
CA SER A 68 -2.50 -4.85 -6.05
C SER A 68 -3.47 -3.85 -5.40
N GLY A 69 -3.19 -2.57 -5.60
CA GLY A 69 -3.81 -1.44 -4.91
C GLY A 69 -3.12 -1.09 -3.60
N LEU A 70 -2.67 -2.08 -2.81
CA LEU A 70 -1.91 -1.82 -1.58
C LEU A 70 -0.45 -1.44 -1.91
N ILE A 71 0.16 -2.08 -2.91
CA ILE A 71 1.47 -1.67 -3.42
C ILE A 71 1.41 -0.23 -3.96
N ALA A 72 0.46 0.06 -4.86
CA ALA A 72 0.33 1.38 -5.46
C ALA A 72 0.00 2.52 -4.47
N ASP A 73 -0.96 2.32 -3.56
CA ASP A 73 -1.50 3.43 -2.76
C ASP A 73 -1.02 3.46 -1.31
N TYR A 74 -0.32 2.44 -0.82
CA TYR A 74 0.21 2.40 0.54
C TYR A 74 1.73 2.26 0.57
N TYR A 75 2.29 1.22 -0.05
CA TYR A 75 3.74 0.98 0.03
C TYR A 75 4.57 1.91 -0.86
N LYS A 76 4.13 2.17 -2.11
CA LYS A 76 4.86 3.03 -3.05
C LYS A 76 5.00 4.48 -2.55
N PRO A 77 3.94 5.14 -2.01
CA PRO A 77 4.09 6.48 -1.44
C PRO A 77 5.07 6.51 -0.27
N ARG A 78 5.04 5.50 0.63
CA ARG A 78 5.97 5.39 1.76
C ARG A 78 7.44 5.32 1.31
N TRP A 79 7.74 4.44 0.37
CA TRP A 79 9.08 4.33 -0.20
C TRP A 79 9.51 5.60 -0.94
N THR A 80 8.58 6.24 -1.65
CA THR A 80 8.87 7.51 -2.36
C THR A 80 9.24 8.62 -1.38
N ILE A 81 8.50 8.75 -0.28
CA ILE A 81 8.81 9.70 0.80
C ILE A 81 10.18 9.39 1.41
N PHE A 82 10.44 8.13 1.75
CA PHE A 82 11.70 7.72 2.34
C PHE A 82 12.91 8.03 1.43
N PHE A 83 12.87 7.65 0.15
CA PHE A 83 13.99 7.92 -0.76
C PHE A 83 14.21 9.41 -0.98
N LYS A 84 13.15 10.20 -1.02
CA LYS A 84 13.26 11.66 -1.12
C LYS A 84 13.94 12.23 0.13
N GLU A 85 13.55 11.78 1.32
CA GLU A 85 14.18 12.27 2.55
C GLU A 85 15.64 11.80 2.67
N ALA A 86 15.95 10.58 2.24
CA ALA A 86 17.31 10.08 2.18
C ALA A 86 18.19 10.90 1.21
N GLU A 87 17.65 11.27 0.04
CA GLU A 87 18.33 12.18 -0.90
C GLU A 87 18.60 13.55 -0.28
N LEU A 88 17.59 14.14 0.38
CA LEU A 88 17.74 15.43 1.06
C LEU A 88 18.74 15.38 2.20
N SER A 89 18.73 14.31 3.01
CA SER A 89 19.72 14.06 4.07
C SER A 89 21.15 14.02 3.52
N MET A 90 21.37 13.32 2.40
CA MET A 90 22.68 13.30 1.74
C MET A 90 23.11 14.67 1.24
N ILE A 91 22.20 15.45 0.64
CA ILE A 91 22.50 16.81 0.14
C ILE A 91 22.83 17.77 1.29
N ARG A 92 22.12 17.68 2.41
CA ARG A 92 22.33 18.53 3.59
C ARG A 92 23.55 18.11 4.41
N GLY A 93 23.95 16.84 4.33
CA GLY A 93 25.00 16.27 5.18
C GLY A 93 24.56 16.04 6.63
N GLU A 94 23.25 15.94 6.86
CA GLU A 94 22.63 15.76 8.17
C GLU A 94 21.83 14.46 8.20
N PRO A 95 21.78 13.73 9.33
CA PRO A 95 20.99 12.51 9.44
C PRO A 95 19.49 12.80 9.29
N ILE A 96 18.73 11.80 8.81
CA ILE A 96 17.27 11.87 8.76
C ILE A 96 16.71 12.01 10.19
N ASP A 97 15.85 12.99 10.42
CA ASP A 97 15.05 13.05 11.64
C ASP A 97 13.91 12.02 11.57
N ASN A 98 13.99 11.00 12.42
CA ASN A 98 12.99 9.93 12.46
C ASN A 98 11.58 10.44 12.81
N ARG A 99 11.46 11.49 13.62
CA ARG A 99 10.15 12.05 14.00
C ARG A 99 9.49 12.68 12.78
N ASP A 100 10.22 13.54 12.08
CA ASP A 100 9.70 14.24 10.90
C ASP A 100 9.38 13.25 9.77
N LEU A 101 10.22 12.22 9.58
CA LEU A 101 9.94 11.15 8.63
C LEU A 101 8.65 10.40 8.97
N VAL A 102 8.49 9.97 10.23
CA VAL A 102 7.29 9.23 10.67
C VAL A 102 6.03 10.09 10.52
N GLU A 103 6.08 11.37 10.91
CA GLU A 103 4.96 12.30 10.72
C GLU A 103 4.61 12.46 9.24
N ASN A 104 5.61 12.61 8.38
CA ASN A 104 5.41 12.73 6.93
C ASN A 104 4.80 11.46 6.33
N LEU A 105 5.26 10.27 6.72
CA LEU A 105 4.69 8.99 6.30
C LEU A 105 3.21 8.86 6.72
N LEU A 106 2.91 9.17 7.98
CA LEU A 106 1.54 9.13 8.51
C LEU A 106 0.61 10.04 7.71
N LEU A 107 1.00 11.30 7.52
CA LEU A 107 0.16 12.32 6.88
C LEU A 107 0.01 12.12 5.37
N ASN A 108 1.07 11.68 4.69
CA ASN A 108 1.11 11.68 3.22
C ASN A 108 1.02 10.29 2.57
N ALA A 109 1.03 9.21 3.35
CA ALA A 109 0.82 7.86 2.84
C ALA A 109 -0.22 7.07 3.64
N GLU A 110 -0.06 6.99 4.97
CA GLU A 110 -0.79 6.01 5.76
C GLU A 110 -2.23 6.44 6.07
N PHE A 111 -2.43 7.67 6.56
CA PHE A 111 -3.77 8.23 6.75
C PHE A 111 -4.55 8.41 5.44
N PRO A 112 -3.96 8.95 4.36
CA PRO A 112 -4.63 8.98 3.06
C PRO A 112 -5.13 7.61 2.62
N PHE A 113 -4.35 6.54 2.84
CA PHE A 113 -4.77 5.19 2.50
C PHE A 113 -5.96 4.70 3.35
N ILE A 114 -5.88 4.75 4.68
CA ILE A 114 -6.92 4.16 5.55
C ILE A 114 -8.26 4.90 5.49
N PHE A 115 -8.23 6.23 5.28
CA PHE A 115 -9.45 7.05 5.17
C PHE A 115 -9.99 7.13 3.74
N SER A 116 -9.29 6.56 2.76
CA SER A 116 -9.71 6.53 1.37
C SER A 116 -10.98 5.69 1.16
N LYS A 117 -11.79 6.14 0.20
CA LYS A 117 -12.96 5.42 -0.34
C LYS A 117 -12.73 4.99 -1.79
N LYS A 118 -11.46 5.00 -2.25
CA LYS A 118 -11.08 4.61 -3.61
C LYS A 118 -11.50 3.16 -3.87
N ASN A 119 -12.20 2.95 -4.98
CA ASN A 119 -12.50 1.62 -5.48
C ASN A 119 -11.31 1.10 -6.31
N TYR A 120 -11.06 -0.19 -6.21
CA TYR A 120 -10.00 -0.88 -6.94
C TYR A 120 -10.62 -1.84 -7.97
N PRO A 121 -9.92 -2.18 -9.06
CA PRO A 121 -10.39 -3.17 -10.03
C PRO A 121 -10.75 -4.50 -9.36
N GLU A 122 -11.93 -5.04 -9.66
CA GLU A 122 -12.42 -6.33 -9.10
C GLU A 122 -12.05 -7.54 -9.96
N ALA A 123 -11.54 -7.31 -11.16
CA ALA A 123 -11.08 -8.35 -12.08
C ALA A 123 -9.59 -8.17 -12.37
N PRO A 124 -8.86 -9.27 -12.59
CA PRO A 124 -7.45 -9.20 -12.93
C PRO A 124 -7.24 -8.49 -14.28
N ILE A 125 -6.11 -7.79 -14.40
CA ILE A 125 -5.70 -7.05 -15.59
C ILE A 125 -4.35 -7.59 -16.07
N GLY A 126 -4.29 -8.00 -17.33
CA GLY A 126 -3.06 -8.51 -17.94
C GLY A 126 -2.93 -10.04 -17.87
N ASN A 127 -1.74 -10.54 -18.21
CA ASN A 127 -1.43 -11.97 -18.21
C ASN A 127 -0.19 -12.22 -17.35
N SER A 128 -0.37 -12.92 -16.23
CA SER A 128 0.69 -13.12 -15.23
C SER A 128 1.93 -13.80 -15.79
N ILE A 129 1.77 -14.73 -16.74
CA ILE A 129 2.90 -15.45 -17.38
C ILE A 129 3.70 -14.52 -18.29
N THR A 130 3.03 -13.63 -19.02
CA THR A 130 3.73 -12.63 -19.85
C THR A 130 4.47 -11.62 -18.98
N ILE A 131 3.79 -11.08 -17.96
CA ILE A 131 4.34 -10.04 -17.07
C ILE A 131 5.55 -10.60 -16.29
N ILE A 132 5.43 -11.79 -15.68
CA ILE A 132 6.54 -12.36 -14.90
C ILE A 132 7.77 -12.65 -15.78
N LYS A 133 7.60 -13.01 -17.06
CA LYS A 133 8.72 -13.20 -17.99
C LYS A 133 9.44 -11.88 -18.27
N GLN A 134 8.70 -10.79 -18.42
CA GLN A 134 9.28 -9.45 -18.61
C GLN A 134 10.04 -8.99 -17.36
N ILE A 135 9.42 -9.10 -16.19
CA ILE A 135 10.04 -8.76 -14.89
C ILE A 135 11.29 -9.61 -14.66
N HIS A 136 11.21 -10.92 -14.87
CA HIS A 136 12.36 -11.82 -14.75
C HIS A 136 13.48 -11.42 -15.71
N SER A 137 13.18 -11.09 -16.97
CA SER A 137 14.21 -10.61 -17.91
C SER A 137 14.86 -9.29 -17.48
N LYS A 138 14.10 -8.41 -16.80
CA LYS A 138 14.56 -7.08 -16.37
C LYS A 138 15.47 -7.14 -15.14
N TYR A 139 15.17 -8.02 -14.19
CA TYR A 139 15.86 -8.07 -12.89
C TYR A 139 16.77 -9.29 -12.69
N ARG A 140 16.80 -10.24 -13.61
CA ARG A 140 17.70 -11.38 -13.53
C ARG A 140 19.15 -10.90 -13.66
N LEU A 141 19.91 -11.10 -12.59
CA LEU A 141 21.36 -10.92 -12.53
C LEU A 141 22.09 -12.04 -13.28
#